data_AF-A0A2J7PQE1-F1
#
_entry.id   AF-A0A2J7PQE1-F1
#
_cell.length_a   1.000
_cell.length_b   1.000
_cell.length_c   1.000
_cell.angle_alpha   90.00
_cell.angle_beta   90.00
_cell.angle_gamma   90.00
#
_symmetry.space_group_name_H-M   'P 1'
#
loop_
_entity.id
_entity.type
_entity.pdbx_description
1 polymer ?
#
loop_
_entity_poly.entity_id
_entity_poly.type
_entity_poly.pdbx_seq_one_letter_code
_entity_poly.pdbx_strand_id
1 'polypeptide(L)'
;DQLLQDFLQVWPDDYSTQFVDECLPLLFNIFRFSKNEGTTLLLADIFSTCFGWESIKSIRDTSFSGGTRIDPKFVNNPELSDVQFRVEGQVFYGHKIVLVTWSPQFRAMLSSKVCDGNPPIVHINDIRYHIFELVMQYLYNGGCETLQVEQSDVLELMAAANFFQLNGLLRYCEAQCSSMVDLDNIVSMYIHAKVYNAGELLEYCQGFLLQNMVALLTYDDSVKRLLFGKKLHSHDVLSGLLLTLQARIKARNLAPTTR
;
A
#
# COMPACT_ATOMS: atom_id res chain seq x y z
N ASP A 1 4.03 14.69 -32.48
CA ASP A 1 3.11 13.59 -32.85
C ASP A 1 3.78 12.57 -33.77
N GLN A 2 4.23 12.92 -34.99
CA GLN A 2 4.89 11.95 -35.89
C GLN A 2 6.06 11.20 -35.25
N LEU A 3 6.99 11.88 -34.58
CA LEU A 3 8.17 11.25 -33.95
C LEU A 3 7.81 10.23 -32.85
N LEU A 4 6.73 10.46 -32.10
CA LEU A 4 6.26 9.53 -31.06
C LEU A 4 5.52 8.33 -31.68
N GLN A 5 4.83 8.53 -32.81
CA GLN A 5 4.23 7.45 -33.58
C GLN A 5 5.30 6.58 -34.25
N ASP A 6 6.33 7.21 -34.81
CA ASP A 6 7.49 6.52 -35.36
C ASP A 6 8.22 5.74 -34.25
N PHE A 7 8.30 6.28 -33.03
CA PHE A 7 8.89 5.58 -31.88
C PHE A 7 8.15 4.28 -31.52
N LEU A 8 6.81 4.27 -31.57
CA LEU A 8 6.02 3.04 -31.39
C LEU A 8 6.22 2.04 -32.54
N GLN A 9 6.40 2.52 -33.78
CA GLN A 9 6.56 1.66 -34.96
C GLN A 9 7.96 1.06 -35.11
N VAL A 10 8.99 1.79 -34.67
CA VAL A 10 10.40 1.43 -34.84
C VAL A 10 10.94 0.64 -33.64
N TRP A 11 10.16 0.52 -32.56
CA TRP A 11 10.63 0.08 -31.24
C TRP A 11 11.57 -1.13 -31.29
N PRO A 12 12.90 -0.92 -31.19
CA PRO A 12 13.83 -2.01 -30.96
C PRO A 12 13.80 -2.32 -29.46
N ASP A 13 14.01 -3.56 -29.06
CA ASP A 13 14.18 -4.01 -27.67
C ASP A 13 15.37 -3.35 -26.92
N ASP A 14 15.80 -2.15 -27.34
CA ASP A 14 16.93 -1.40 -26.79
C ASP A 14 16.49 -0.61 -25.55
N TYR A 15 16.26 -1.35 -24.46
CA TYR A 15 16.12 -0.82 -23.11
C TYR A 15 17.49 -0.36 -22.56
N SER A 16 18.24 0.42 -23.35
CA SER A 16 19.54 0.95 -22.97
C SER A 16 19.46 1.76 -21.67
N THR A 17 20.56 1.82 -20.93
CA THR A 17 20.66 2.67 -19.72
C THR A 17 20.36 4.13 -20.04
N GLN A 18 20.78 4.62 -21.21
CA GLN A 18 20.50 5.98 -21.66
C GLN A 18 19.00 6.22 -21.84
N PHE A 19 18.27 5.29 -22.46
CA PHE A 19 16.82 5.41 -22.58
C PHE A 19 16.14 5.50 -21.20
N VAL A 20 16.52 4.59 -20.30
CA VAL A 20 15.89 4.49 -18.98
C VAL A 20 16.19 5.70 -18.11
N ASP A 21 17.44 6.18 -18.10
CA ASP A 21 17.89 7.22 -17.17
C ASP A 21 17.77 8.65 -17.74
N GLU A 22 17.73 8.83 -19.07
CA GLU A 22 17.65 10.15 -19.70
C GLU A 22 16.33 10.37 -20.47
N CYS A 23 15.93 9.42 -21.33
CA CYS A 23 14.77 9.61 -22.21
C CYS A 23 13.43 9.49 -21.45
N LEU A 24 13.26 8.47 -20.60
CA LEU A 24 12.01 8.28 -19.84
C LEU A 24 11.65 9.51 -18.98
N PRO A 25 12.58 10.13 -18.20
CA PRO A 25 12.28 11.37 -17.49
C PRO A 25 11.78 12.50 -18.40
N LEU A 26 12.34 12.64 -19.61
CA LEU A 26 11.90 13.63 -20.58
C LEU A 26 10.47 13.34 -21.07
N LEU A 27 10.15 12.07 -21.35
CA LEU A 27 8.79 11.66 -21.74
C LEU A 27 7.77 11.94 -20.63
N PHE A 28 8.11 11.66 -19.36
CA PHE A 28 7.26 12.00 -18.21
C PHE A 28 7.09 13.52 -18.04
N ASN A 29 8.12 14.31 -18.33
CA ASN A 29 8.01 15.77 -18.33
C ASN A 29 7.06 16.26 -19.44
N ILE A 30 7.16 15.72 -20.66
CA ILE A 30 6.22 16.05 -21.74
C ILE A 30 4.80 15.64 -21.33
N PHE A 31 4.63 14.43 -20.79
CA PHE A 31 3.34 13.91 -20.32
C PHE A 31 2.72 14.83 -19.27
N ARG A 32 3.51 15.30 -18.30
CA ARG A 32 3.06 16.20 -17.22
C ARG A 32 2.46 17.51 -17.73
N PHE A 33 3.05 18.09 -18.77
CA PHE A 33 2.69 19.42 -19.26
C PHE A 33 1.88 19.41 -20.55
N SER A 34 1.67 18.23 -21.15
CA SER A 34 0.87 18.09 -22.36
C SER A 34 -0.57 18.50 -22.13
N LYS A 35 -1.07 19.38 -23.00
CA LYS A 35 -2.50 19.73 -23.09
C LYS A 35 -3.19 19.05 -24.27
N ASN A 36 -2.43 18.34 -25.12
CA ASN A 36 -2.95 17.62 -26.27
C ASN A 36 -3.30 16.19 -25.84
N GLU A 37 -4.59 15.86 -25.87
CA GLU A 37 -5.08 14.54 -25.47
C GLU A 37 -4.49 13.40 -26.32
N GLY A 38 -4.32 13.60 -27.62
CA GLY A 38 -3.67 12.62 -28.51
C GLY A 38 -2.22 12.36 -28.11
N THR A 39 -1.45 13.42 -27.82
CA THR A 39 -0.07 13.27 -27.31
C THR A 39 -0.04 12.58 -25.95
N THR A 40 -0.99 12.88 -25.06
CA THR A 40 -1.09 12.26 -23.74
C THR A 40 -1.38 10.76 -23.83
N LEU A 41 -2.34 10.36 -24.68
CA LEU A 41 -2.67 8.95 -24.89
C LEU A 41 -1.53 8.19 -25.58
N LEU A 42 -0.82 8.83 -26.51
CA LEU A 42 0.36 8.25 -27.15
C LEU A 42 1.49 7.99 -26.17
N LEU A 43 1.74 8.91 -25.23
CA LEU A 43 2.72 8.72 -24.16
C LEU A 43 2.28 7.64 -23.16
N ALA A 44 0.99 7.58 -22.84
CA ALA A 44 0.44 6.52 -22.01
C ALA A 44 0.65 5.13 -22.64
N ASP A 45 0.43 5.01 -23.94
CA ASP A 45 0.67 3.77 -24.70
C ASP A 45 2.16 3.37 -24.70
N ILE A 46 3.05 4.36 -24.84
CA ILE A 46 4.50 4.15 -24.70
C ILE A 46 4.85 3.63 -23.30
N PHE A 47 4.27 4.18 -22.23
CA PHE A 47 4.55 3.75 -20.86
C PHE A 47 4.00 2.35 -20.57
N SER A 48 2.78 2.03 -21.03
CA SER A 48 2.20 0.69 -20.92
C SER A 48 3.03 -0.34 -21.69
N THR A 49 3.46 0.00 -22.91
CA THR A 49 4.36 -0.84 -23.71
C THR A 49 5.70 -1.09 -23.02
N CYS A 50 6.34 -0.03 -22.50
CA CYS A 50 7.57 -0.11 -21.71
C CYS A 50 7.42 -1.03 -20.49
N PHE A 51 6.31 -0.89 -19.76
CA PHE A 51 6.06 -1.65 -18.54
C PHE A 51 5.88 -3.14 -18.83
N GLY A 52 5.22 -3.46 -19.95
CA GLY A 52 5.00 -4.81 -20.45
C GLY A 52 3.70 -5.44 -19.97
N TRP A 53 3.37 -6.58 -20.56
CA TRP A 53 2.13 -7.33 -20.31
C TRP A 53 2.26 -8.39 -19.19
N GLU A 54 3.48 -8.66 -18.74
CA GLU A 54 3.76 -9.56 -17.63
C GLU A 54 3.06 -9.10 -16.34
N SER A 55 2.59 -10.05 -15.54
CA SER A 55 1.89 -9.76 -14.28
C SER A 55 2.74 -8.94 -13.31
N ILE A 56 2.13 -7.95 -12.68
CA ILE A 56 2.73 -7.21 -11.55
C ILE A 56 3.08 -8.21 -10.45
N LYS A 57 4.24 -8.02 -9.82
CA LYS A 57 4.71 -8.86 -8.72
C LYS A 57 3.66 -8.89 -7.61
N SER A 58 3.16 -10.09 -7.29
CA SER A 58 2.28 -10.28 -6.14
C SER A 58 2.97 -9.85 -4.86
N ILE A 59 2.26 -9.08 -4.04
CA ILE A 59 2.67 -8.79 -2.67
C ILE A 59 2.58 -10.11 -1.91
N ARG A 60 3.71 -10.58 -1.39
CA ARG A 60 3.72 -11.77 -0.55
C ARG A 60 3.23 -11.36 0.83
N ASP A 61 2.26 -12.11 1.36
CA ASP A 61 1.96 -12.07 2.77
C ASP A 61 3.15 -12.66 3.52
N THR A 62 4.06 -11.80 3.96
CA THR A 62 5.05 -12.17 4.98
C THR A 62 4.34 -12.09 6.31
N SER A 63 3.38 -13.00 6.52
CA SER A 63 2.73 -13.18 7.80
C SER A 63 3.83 -13.22 8.85
N PHE A 64 3.72 -12.39 9.87
CA PHE A 64 4.69 -12.32 10.95
C PHE A 64 4.93 -13.74 11.50
N SER A 65 6.07 -14.36 11.17
CA SER A 65 6.37 -15.75 11.51
C SER A 65 7.49 -15.80 12.56
N GLY A 66 7.26 -15.11 13.68
CA GLY A 66 8.25 -14.99 14.75
C GLY A 66 7.70 -14.51 16.09
N GLY A 67 6.39 -14.27 16.19
CA GLY A 67 5.75 -13.85 17.43
C GLY A 67 5.58 -14.99 18.41
N THR A 68 5.75 -14.71 19.70
CA THR A 68 5.29 -15.64 20.75
C THR A 68 3.78 -15.75 20.65
N ARG A 69 3.28 -16.94 20.28
CA ARG A 69 1.85 -17.22 20.23
C ARG A 69 1.33 -17.35 21.65
N ILE A 70 0.40 -16.47 22.01
CA ILE A 70 -0.38 -16.57 23.23
C ILE A 70 -1.68 -17.28 22.90
N ASP A 71 -2.17 -18.11 23.81
CA ASP A 71 -3.44 -18.81 23.65
C ASP A 71 -4.57 -17.79 23.33
N PRO A 72 -5.32 -17.96 22.22
CA PRO A 72 -6.38 -17.05 21.80
C PRO A 72 -7.43 -16.75 22.89
N LYS A 73 -7.57 -17.63 23.90
CA LYS A 73 -8.46 -17.40 25.05
C LYS A 73 -8.13 -16.15 25.87
N PHE A 74 -6.91 -15.61 25.74
CA PHE A 74 -6.48 -14.39 26.44
C PHE A 74 -6.80 -13.10 25.68
N VAL A 75 -7.31 -13.20 24.44
CA VAL A 75 -7.84 -12.03 23.71
C VAL A 75 -9.11 -11.56 24.43
N ASN A 76 -9.15 -10.27 24.79
CA ASN A 76 -10.26 -9.65 25.52
C ASN A 76 -10.66 -10.38 26.82
N ASN A 77 -9.68 -10.89 27.56
CA ASN A 77 -9.92 -11.63 28.80
C ASN A 77 -9.43 -10.83 30.02
N PRO A 78 -10.25 -10.69 31.09
CA PRO A 78 -9.86 -9.99 32.31
C PRO A 78 -8.80 -10.74 33.14
N GLU A 79 -8.66 -12.06 32.97
CA GLU A 79 -7.65 -12.87 33.65
C GLU A 79 -6.24 -12.36 33.28
N LEU A 80 -5.44 -11.98 34.28
CA LEU A 80 -4.09 -11.41 34.14
C LEU A 80 -3.99 -10.08 33.37
N SER A 81 -5.13 -9.48 33.01
CA SER A 81 -5.16 -8.19 32.33
C SER A 81 -4.64 -7.07 33.23
N ASP A 82 -3.66 -6.34 32.74
CA ASP A 82 -2.99 -5.22 33.40
C ASP A 82 -3.21 -3.89 32.67
N VAL A 83 -4.10 -3.87 31.67
CA VAL A 83 -4.58 -2.68 30.95
C VAL A 83 -5.99 -2.90 30.40
N GLN A 84 -6.80 -1.84 30.41
CA GLN A 84 -8.11 -1.82 29.77
C GLN A 84 -8.14 -0.77 28.65
N PHE A 85 -8.85 -1.06 27.58
CA PHE A 85 -9.14 -0.12 26.51
C PHE A 85 -10.62 0.21 26.48
N ARG A 86 -10.96 1.46 26.15
CA ARG A 86 -12.31 1.87 25.85
C ARG A 86 -12.40 2.18 24.36
N VAL A 87 -13.10 1.33 23.62
CA VAL A 87 -13.27 1.42 22.16
C VAL A 87 -14.78 1.45 21.89
N GLU A 88 -15.27 2.50 21.23
CA GLU A 88 -16.72 2.71 21.01
C GLU A 88 -17.57 2.58 22.29
N GLY A 89 -17.03 3.03 23.42
CA GLY A 89 -17.69 2.96 24.73
C GLY A 89 -17.61 1.58 25.42
N GLN A 90 -17.19 0.53 24.72
CA GLN A 90 -17.03 -0.82 25.26
C GLN A 90 -15.64 -1.01 25.88
N VAL A 91 -15.56 -1.87 26.91
CA VAL A 91 -14.31 -2.22 27.57
C VAL A 91 -13.67 -3.41 26.86
N PHE A 92 -12.38 -3.30 26.55
CA PHE A 92 -11.56 -4.38 26.02
C PHE A 92 -10.38 -4.65 26.96
N TYR A 93 -10.19 -5.89 27.38
CA TYR A 93 -9.11 -6.29 28.29
C TYR A 93 -7.83 -6.65 27.50
N GLY A 94 -6.69 -6.16 27.96
CA GLY A 94 -5.40 -6.43 27.32
C GLY A 94 -4.27 -6.73 28.31
N HIS A 95 -3.15 -7.20 27.75
CA HIS A 95 -1.94 -7.57 28.48
C HIS A 95 -0.77 -6.74 27.95
N LYS A 96 -0.26 -5.79 28.73
CA LYS A 96 0.77 -4.82 28.32
C LYS A 96 1.97 -5.54 27.72
N ILE A 97 2.44 -6.63 28.33
CA ILE A 97 3.62 -7.36 27.84
C ILE A 97 3.46 -7.85 26.40
N VAL A 98 2.27 -8.32 26.01
CA VAL A 98 1.97 -8.76 24.64
C VAL A 98 2.02 -7.56 23.70
N LEU A 99 1.33 -6.47 24.07
CA LEU A 99 1.16 -5.30 23.21
C LEU A 99 2.46 -4.53 23.01
N VAL A 100 3.20 -4.23 24.07
CA VAL A 100 4.43 -3.42 23.98
C VAL A 100 5.56 -4.18 23.29
N THR A 101 5.57 -5.52 23.35
CA THR A 101 6.58 -6.36 22.68
C THR A 101 6.50 -6.18 21.16
N TRP A 102 5.29 -6.14 20.60
CA TRP A 102 5.07 -6.18 19.15
C TRP A 102 4.63 -4.86 18.53
N SER A 103 4.23 -3.87 19.33
CA SER A 103 3.79 -2.56 18.84
C SER A 103 4.56 -1.42 19.52
N PRO A 104 5.37 -0.67 18.77
CA PRO A 104 6.00 0.55 19.27
C PRO A 104 4.96 1.60 19.70
N GLN A 105 3.83 1.70 19.01
CA GLN A 105 2.76 2.63 19.37
C GLN A 105 2.13 2.27 20.73
N PHE A 106 1.80 0.99 20.97
CA PHE A 106 1.32 0.57 22.29
C PHE A 106 2.39 0.80 23.36
N ARG A 107 3.67 0.52 23.06
CA ARG A 107 4.78 0.82 23.98
C ARG A 107 4.82 2.30 24.37
N ALA A 108 4.70 3.21 23.41
CA ALA A 108 4.67 4.65 23.67
C ALA A 108 3.40 5.07 24.46
N MET A 109 2.24 4.50 24.12
CA MET A 109 0.96 4.83 24.77
C MET A 109 0.87 4.32 26.21
N LEU A 110 1.59 3.25 26.55
CA LEU A 110 1.52 2.56 27.84
C LEU A 110 2.70 2.85 28.77
N SER A 111 3.82 3.38 28.26
CA SER A 111 5.03 3.67 29.05
C SER A 111 4.84 4.76 30.11
N SER A 112 3.90 5.70 29.89
CA SER A 112 3.61 6.80 30.82
C SER A 112 2.48 6.50 31.81
N LYS A 113 1.86 5.31 31.74
CA LYS A 113 0.68 4.94 32.53
C LYS A 113 1.05 4.00 33.67
N VAL A 114 1.66 4.57 34.71
CA VAL A 114 1.79 3.93 36.03
C VAL A 114 0.53 4.27 36.82
N CYS A 115 -0.20 3.27 37.30
CA CYS A 115 -1.39 3.49 38.14
C CYS A 115 -1.22 2.79 39.48
N ASP A 116 -1.47 3.53 40.56
CA ASP A 116 -1.49 3.05 41.93
C ASP A 116 -2.77 2.24 42.19
N GLY A 117 -2.75 0.95 41.80
CA GLY A 117 -3.69 -0.06 42.28
C GLY A 117 -4.77 -0.54 41.31
N ASN A 118 -5.09 0.19 40.24
CA ASN A 118 -6.05 -0.24 39.19
C ASN A 118 -5.41 -0.28 37.80
N PRO A 119 -5.84 -1.19 36.90
CA PRO A 119 -5.41 -1.18 35.51
C PRO A 119 -5.76 0.16 34.83
N PRO A 120 -4.82 0.81 34.11
CA PRO A 120 -5.12 2.03 33.39
C PRO A 120 -6.16 1.79 32.30
N ILE A 121 -7.08 2.75 32.13
CA ILE A 121 -8.02 2.78 31.00
C ILE A 121 -7.43 3.67 29.89
N VAL A 122 -7.35 3.11 28.68
CA VAL A 122 -6.85 3.79 27.49
C VAL A 122 -7.99 3.96 26.50
N HIS A 123 -8.27 5.20 26.09
CA HIS A 123 -9.30 5.45 25.09
C HIS A 123 -8.73 5.26 23.69
N ILE A 124 -9.39 4.42 22.90
CA ILE A 124 -9.12 4.25 21.47
C ILE A 124 -10.27 4.94 20.74
N ASN A 125 -9.94 6.04 20.07
CA ASN A 125 -10.87 6.80 19.25
C ASN A 125 -10.62 6.47 17.77
N ASP A 126 -11.62 6.70 16.92
CA ASP A 126 -11.52 6.60 15.46
C ASP A 126 -11.15 5.20 14.92
N ILE A 127 -11.38 4.15 15.72
CA ILE A 127 -11.26 2.74 15.32
C ILE A 127 -12.51 2.01 15.81
N ARG A 128 -13.21 1.31 14.90
CA ARG A 128 -14.36 0.46 15.26
C ARG A 128 -13.93 -0.67 16.19
N TYR A 129 -14.81 -1.09 17.10
CA TYR A 129 -14.51 -2.14 18.07
C TYR A 129 -14.04 -3.44 17.40
N HIS A 130 -14.72 -3.86 16.33
CA HIS A 130 -14.35 -5.07 15.58
C HIS A 130 -12.94 -4.97 14.95
N ILE A 131 -12.57 -3.83 14.39
CA ILE A 131 -11.24 -3.62 13.81
C ILE A 131 -10.16 -3.67 14.91
N PHE A 132 -10.44 -3.10 16.08
CA PHE A 132 -9.54 -3.20 17.23
C PHE A 132 -9.39 -4.66 17.70
N GLU A 133 -10.47 -5.44 17.69
CA GLU A 133 -10.43 -6.86 18.00
C GLU A 133 -9.51 -7.63 17.03
N LEU A 134 -9.59 -7.37 15.72
CA LEU A 134 -8.69 -7.97 14.73
C LEU A 134 -7.21 -7.62 14.99
N VAL A 135 -6.92 -6.36 15.34
CA VAL A 135 -5.57 -5.93 15.75
C VAL A 135 -5.08 -6.72 16.98
N MET A 136 -5.96 -6.91 17.96
CA MET A 136 -5.63 -7.67 19.17
C MET A 136 -5.43 -9.15 18.84
N GLN A 137 -6.28 -9.77 18.02
CA GLN A 137 -6.09 -11.15 17.57
C GLN A 137 -4.74 -11.32 16.86
N TYR A 138 -4.34 -10.40 15.98
CA TYR A 138 -3.03 -10.41 15.33
C TYR A 138 -1.88 -10.45 16.35
N LEU A 139 -1.96 -9.59 17.38
CA LEU A 139 -0.91 -9.46 18.40
C LEU A 139 -0.78 -10.70 19.28
N TYR A 140 -1.89 -11.39 19.60
CA TYR A 140 -1.86 -12.58 20.44
C TYR A 140 -1.53 -13.85 19.63
N ASN A 141 -2.06 -13.96 18.42
CA ASN A 141 -1.79 -15.10 17.53
C ASN A 141 -0.37 -15.04 16.96
N GLY A 142 0.30 -13.89 17.06
CA GLY A 142 1.67 -13.68 16.60
C GLY A 142 1.79 -13.75 15.09
N GLY A 143 0.74 -13.39 14.34
CA GLY A 143 0.69 -13.48 12.88
C GLY A 143 -0.74 -13.40 12.31
N CYS A 144 -0.85 -13.48 10.99
CA CYS A 144 -2.12 -13.33 10.24
C CYS A 144 -2.78 -14.65 9.83
N GLU A 145 -2.13 -15.79 10.07
CA GLU A 145 -2.58 -17.12 9.58
C GLU A 145 -4.02 -17.48 9.96
N THR A 146 -4.47 -17.04 11.14
CA THR A 146 -5.81 -17.33 11.68
C THR A 146 -6.76 -16.15 11.59
N LEU A 147 -6.32 -14.99 11.09
CA LEU A 147 -7.17 -13.81 10.96
C LEU A 147 -8.18 -14.02 9.84
N GLN A 148 -9.44 -13.79 10.16
CA GLN A 148 -10.54 -13.75 9.20
C GLN A 148 -10.94 -12.28 9.06
N VAL A 149 -10.60 -11.67 7.92
CA VAL A 149 -10.86 -10.26 7.65
C VAL A 149 -11.78 -10.18 6.44
N GLU A 150 -12.92 -9.51 6.60
CA GLU A 150 -13.81 -9.24 5.47
C GLU A 150 -13.20 -8.19 4.54
N GLN A 151 -13.48 -8.30 3.24
CA GLN A 151 -12.95 -7.36 2.24
C GLN A 151 -13.30 -5.90 2.55
N SER A 152 -14.49 -5.65 3.10
CA SER A 152 -14.94 -4.32 3.52
C SER A 152 -14.12 -3.71 4.65
N ASP A 153 -13.46 -4.53 5.47
CA ASP A 153 -12.73 -4.10 6.66
C ASP A 153 -11.24 -3.90 6.41
N VAL A 154 -10.69 -4.39 5.29
CA VAL A 154 -9.24 -4.39 5.02
C VAL A 154 -8.65 -2.98 5.03
N LEU A 155 -9.34 -1.97 4.49
CA LEU A 155 -8.84 -0.59 4.47
C LEU A 155 -8.82 0.04 5.87
N GLU A 156 -9.82 -0.24 6.70
CA GLU A 156 -9.84 0.22 8.09
C GLU A 156 -8.78 -0.50 8.93
N LEU A 157 -8.59 -1.81 8.70
CA LEU A 157 -7.53 -2.58 9.33
C LEU A 157 -6.15 -2.09 8.92
N MET A 158 -5.97 -1.68 7.65
CA MET A 158 -4.74 -1.04 7.16
C MET A 158 -4.45 0.26 7.92
N ALA A 159 -5.46 1.11 8.11
CA ALA A 159 -5.34 2.34 8.89
C ALA A 159 -4.91 2.05 10.33
N ALA A 160 -5.54 1.08 10.97
CA ALA A 160 -5.22 0.65 12.33
C ALA A 160 -3.81 0.04 12.42
N ALA A 161 -3.41 -0.79 11.46
CA ALA A 161 -2.09 -1.39 11.40
C ALA A 161 -0.98 -0.33 11.29
N ASN A 162 -1.18 0.70 10.44
CA ASN A 162 -0.26 1.83 10.37
C ASN A 162 -0.23 2.63 11.68
N PHE A 163 -1.39 2.94 12.26
CA PHE A 163 -1.49 3.66 13.53
C PHE A 163 -0.75 2.93 14.67
N PHE A 164 -0.97 1.63 14.82
CA PHE A 164 -0.31 0.80 15.84
C PHE A 164 1.11 0.37 15.45
N GLN A 165 1.61 0.78 14.28
CA GLN A 165 2.94 0.47 13.74
C GLN A 165 3.20 -1.05 13.64
N LEU A 166 2.21 -1.77 13.12
CA LEU A 166 2.21 -3.22 12.95
C LEU A 166 2.54 -3.57 11.50
N ASN A 167 3.83 -3.50 11.13
CA ASN A 167 4.27 -3.68 9.73
C ASN A 167 3.83 -5.02 9.11
N GLY A 168 3.80 -6.11 9.88
CA GLY A 168 3.31 -7.41 9.39
C GLY A 168 1.82 -7.39 9.06
N LEU A 169 1.00 -6.78 9.90
CA LEU A 169 -0.43 -6.60 9.65
C LEU A 169 -0.69 -5.62 8.49
N LEU A 170 0.13 -4.56 8.40
CA LEU A 170 0.08 -3.63 7.27
C LEU A 170 0.36 -4.36 5.96
N ARG A 171 1.42 -5.19 5.92
CA ARG A 171 1.77 -6.01 4.75
C ARG A 171 0.69 -7.00 4.36
N TYR A 172 0.03 -7.61 5.33
CA TYR A 172 -1.14 -8.46 5.09
C TYR A 172 -2.26 -7.67 4.40
N CYS A 173 -2.59 -6.48 4.90
CA CYS A 173 -3.61 -5.62 4.30
C CYS A 173 -3.22 -5.18 2.88
N GLU A 174 -1.94 -4.87 2.64
CA GLU A 174 -1.42 -4.54 1.31
C GLU A 174 -1.67 -5.68 0.31
N ALA A 175 -1.39 -6.93 0.71
CA ALA A 175 -1.61 -8.09 -0.11
C ALA A 175 -3.09 -8.30 -0.45
N GLN A 176 -3.98 -8.19 0.54
CA GLN A 176 -5.43 -8.28 0.32
C GLN A 176 -5.91 -7.17 -0.62
N CYS A 177 -5.54 -5.91 -0.37
CA CYS A 177 -5.91 -4.78 -1.23
C CYS A 177 -5.42 -4.94 -2.67
N SER A 178 -4.19 -5.44 -2.89
CA SER A 178 -3.66 -5.62 -4.24
C SER A 178 -4.50 -6.56 -5.10
N SER A 179 -5.14 -7.57 -4.49
CA SER A 179 -6.03 -8.50 -5.19
C SER A 179 -7.41 -7.90 -5.55
N MET A 180 -7.77 -6.78 -4.91
CA MET A 180 -9.04 -6.08 -5.12
C MET A 180 -8.90 -4.88 -6.08
N VAL A 181 -7.68 -4.53 -6.50
CA VAL A 181 -7.46 -3.37 -7.39
C VAL A 181 -8.11 -3.60 -8.76
N ASP A 182 -8.88 -2.61 -9.21
CA ASP A 182 -9.51 -2.59 -10.53
C ASP A 182 -9.49 -1.18 -11.14
N LEU A 183 -10.13 -1.02 -12.31
CA LEU A 183 -10.19 0.26 -13.02
C LEU A 183 -11.01 1.33 -12.24
N ASP A 184 -12.01 0.91 -11.46
CA ASP A 184 -12.93 1.80 -10.76
C ASP A 184 -12.32 2.32 -9.44
N ASN A 185 -11.52 1.50 -8.77
CA ASN A 185 -11.05 1.76 -7.40
C ASN A 185 -9.57 2.16 -7.30
N ILE A 186 -8.79 2.09 -8.39
CA ILE A 186 -7.34 2.35 -8.38
C ILE A 186 -6.95 3.68 -7.75
N VAL A 187 -7.70 4.76 -8.01
CA VAL A 187 -7.40 6.08 -7.43
C VAL A 187 -7.57 6.06 -5.92
N SER A 188 -8.63 5.43 -5.43
CA SER A 188 -8.85 5.26 -3.99
C SER A 188 -7.74 4.42 -3.37
N MET A 189 -7.43 3.26 -3.96
CA MET A 189 -6.37 2.36 -3.46
C MET A 189 -5.01 3.05 -3.41
N TYR A 190 -4.64 3.80 -4.44
CA TYR A 190 -3.41 4.59 -4.47
C TYR A 190 -3.35 5.62 -3.34
N ILE A 191 -4.45 6.34 -3.08
CA ILE A 191 -4.52 7.33 -2.00
C ILE A 191 -4.37 6.65 -0.65
N HIS A 192 -5.09 5.55 -0.39
CA HIS A 192 -4.99 4.82 0.88
C HIS A 192 -3.57 4.28 1.10
N ALA A 193 -2.96 3.69 0.08
CA ALA A 193 -1.59 3.21 0.13
C ALA A 193 -0.61 4.32 0.54
N LYS A 194 -0.81 5.52 0.00
CA LYS A 194 0.03 6.67 0.35
C LYS A 194 -0.25 7.22 1.75
N VAL A 195 -1.51 7.36 2.14
CA VAL A 195 -1.92 7.90 3.45
C VAL A 195 -1.44 7.02 4.59
N TYR A 196 -1.49 5.69 4.42
CA TYR A 196 -1.09 4.72 5.44
C TYR A 196 0.33 4.19 5.25
N ASN A 197 1.14 4.84 4.41
CA ASN A 197 2.53 4.47 4.15
C ASN A 197 2.70 2.98 3.77
N ALA A 198 1.72 2.45 3.03
CA ALA A 198 1.66 1.09 2.52
C ALA A 198 2.45 1.04 1.20
N GLY A 199 3.77 0.92 1.33
CA GLY A 199 4.71 1.06 0.22
C GLY A 199 4.56 0.04 -0.91
N GLU A 200 4.17 -1.19 -0.61
CA GLU A 200 4.05 -2.24 -1.63
C GLU A 200 2.69 -2.28 -2.28
N LEU A 201 1.63 -1.89 -1.58
CA LEU A 201 0.39 -1.55 -2.28
C LEU A 201 0.59 -0.33 -3.19
N LEU A 202 1.38 0.66 -2.76
CA LEU A 202 1.66 1.84 -3.58
C LEU A 202 2.42 1.46 -4.87
N GLU A 203 3.46 0.64 -4.77
CA GLU A 203 4.21 0.12 -5.92
C GLU A 203 3.32 -0.73 -6.84
N TYR A 204 2.44 -1.57 -6.26
CA TYR A 204 1.47 -2.34 -7.03
C TYR A 204 0.51 -1.43 -7.80
N CYS A 205 -0.05 -0.40 -7.15
CA CYS A 205 -0.93 0.57 -7.79
C CYS A 205 -0.21 1.33 -8.91
N GLN A 206 1.06 1.70 -8.73
CA GLN A 206 1.88 2.33 -9.77
C GLN A 206 2.08 1.40 -10.98
N GLY A 207 2.34 0.11 -10.74
CA GLY A 207 2.40 -0.90 -11.80
C GLY A 207 1.07 -1.03 -12.54
N PHE A 208 -0.05 -1.07 -11.82
CA PHE A 208 -1.38 -1.18 -12.41
C PHE A 208 -1.73 0.05 -13.26
N LEU A 209 -1.40 1.25 -12.77
CA LEU A 209 -1.53 2.51 -13.50
C LEU A 209 -0.71 2.51 -14.79
N LEU A 210 0.55 2.04 -14.74
CA LEU A 210 1.42 1.95 -15.92
C LEU A 210 0.89 0.95 -16.94
N GLN A 211 0.47 -0.24 -16.49
CA GLN A 211 0.03 -1.32 -17.37
C GLN A 211 -1.30 -1.01 -18.07
N ASN A 212 -2.20 -0.26 -17.43
CA ASN A 212 -3.55 0.03 -17.94
C ASN A 212 -3.75 1.52 -18.28
N MET A 213 -2.69 2.29 -18.46
CA MET A 213 -2.77 3.76 -18.48
C MET A 213 -3.72 4.31 -19.54
N VAL A 214 -3.68 3.76 -20.76
CA VAL A 214 -4.55 4.20 -21.86
C VAL A 214 -6.03 3.98 -21.52
N ALA A 215 -6.38 2.78 -21.02
CA ALA A 215 -7.74 2.47 -20.59
C ALA A 215 -8.18 3.40 -19.44
N LEU A 216 -7.34 3.58 -18.44
CA LEU A 216 -7.64 4.42 -17.28
C LEU A 216 -7.84 5.90 -17.63
N LEU A 217 -7.05 6.44 -18.57
CA LEU A 217 -7.19 7.82 -19.04
C LEU A 217 -8.42 8.03 -19.95
N THR A 218 -9.00 6.97 -20.49
CA THR A 218 -10.20 7.03 -21.35
C THR A 218 -11.47 6.62 -20.62
N TYR A 219 -11.34 5.87 -19.53
CA TYR A 219 -12.45 5.38 -18.71
C TYR A 219 -13.11 6.49 -17.90
N ASP A 220 -12.32 7.22 -17.10
CA ASP A 220 -12.81 8.36 -16.32
C ASP A 220 -11.73 9.45 -16.06
N ASP A 221 -12.20 10.61 -15.59
CA ASP A 221 -11.32 11.75 -15.29
C ASP A 221 -10.62 11.66 -13.92
N SER A 222 -10.97 10.68 -13.07
CA SER A 222 -10.39 10.55 -11.72
C SER A 222 -8.88 10.31 -11.79
N VAL A 223 -8.41 9.49 -12.74
CA VAL A 223 -6.99 9.23 -12.97
C VAL A 223 -6.31 10.48 -13.55
N LYS A 224 -6.95 11.20 -14.48
CA LYS A 224 -6.43 12.49 -14.97
C LYS A 224 -6.24 13.48 -13.81
N ARG A 225 -7.20 13.56 -12.89
CA ARG A 225 -7.09 14.42 -11.68
C ARG A 225 -5.98 13.94 -10.75
N LEU A 226 -5.78 12.64 -10.59
CA LEU A 226 -4.69 12.07 -9.79
C LEU A 226 -3.31 12.45 -10.38
N LEU A 227 -3.15 12.33 -11.70
CA LEU A 227 -1.87 12.54 -12.39
C LEU A 227 -1.54 14.01 -12.61
N PHE A 228 -2.53 14.82 -13.00
CA PHE A 228 -2.36 16.21 -13.45
C PHE A 228 -2.98 17.25 -12.52
N GLY A 229 -3.61 16.82 -11.42
CA GLY A 229 -4.22 17.71 -10.43
C GLY A 229 -3.23 18.69 -9.82
N LYS A 230 -3.73 19.86 -9.40
CA LYS A 230 -2.91 20.88 -8.73
C LYS A 230 -2.37 20.29 -7.41
N LYS A 231 -1.04 20.29 -7.28
CA LYS A 231 -0.23 19.73 -6.18
C LYS A 231 -0.91 19.80 -4.80
N LEU A 232 -1.09 18.65 -4.17
CA LEU A 232 -0.91 18.55 -2.72
C LEU A 232 0.60 18.57 -2.46
N HIS A 233 1.10 19.44 -1.59
CA HIS A 233 2.51 19.43 -1.20
C HIS A 233 2.89 18.00 -0.76
N SER A 234 3.94 17.41 -1.36
CA SER A 234 4.39 16.00 -1.26
C SER A 234 3.77 14.96 -2.23
N HIS A 235 2.88 15.35 -3.15
CA HIS A 235 2.27 14.43 -4.12
C HIS A 235 2.81 14.60 -5.54
N ASP A 236 3.90 13.90 -5.85
CA ASP A 236 4.32 13.67 -7.23
C ASP A 236 4.06 12.21 -7.64
N VAL A 237 2.85 11.98 -8.17
CA VAL A 237 2.44 10.65 -8.67
C VAL A 237 3.33 10.22 -9.84
N LEU A 238 3.63 11.16 -10.74
CA LEU A 238 4.42 10.91 -11.95
C LEU A 238 5.86 10.51 -11.62
N SER A 239 6.48 11.11 -10.60
CA SER A 239 7.80 10.67 -10.14
C SER A 239 7.78 9.22 -9.64
N GLY A 240 6.72 8.83 -8.92
CA GLY A 240 6.53 7.44 -8.48
C GLY A 240 6.42 6.49 -9.67
N LEU A 241 5.56 6.81 -10.63
CA LEU A 241 5.39 6.00 -11.85
C LEU A 241 6.69 5.87 -12.67
N LEU A 242 7.45 6.96 -12.80
CA LEU A 242 8.75 6.94 -13.47
C LEU A 242 9.71 5.95 -12.79
N LEU A 243 9.84 6.01 -11.46
CA LEU A 243 10.72 5.12 -10.71
C LEU A 243 10.30 3.65 -10.84
N THR A 244 9.00 3.36 -10.75
CA THR A 244 8.45 2.01 -10.93
C THR A 244 8.75 1.48 -12.33
N LEU A 245 8.56 2.32 -13.37
CA LEU A 245 8.83 1.94 -14.75
C LEU A 245 10.33 1.67 -14.99
N GLN A 246 11.20 2.55 -14.50
CA GLN A 246 12.65 2.38 -14.59
C GLN A 246 13.10 1.10 -13.88
N ALA A 247 12.59 0.82 -12.68
CA ALA A 247 12.89 -0.39 -11.94
C ALA A 247 12.43 -1.65 -12.70
N ARG A 248 11.22 -1.61 -13.26
CA ARG A 248 10.66 -2.72 -14.05
C ARG A 248 11.50 -3.04 -15.28
N ILE A 249 11.89 -2.04 -16.05
CA ILE A 249 12.73 -2.21 -17.24
C ILE A 249 14.12 -2.74 -16.87
N LYS A 250 14.76 -2.17 -15.84
CA LYS A 250 16.07 -2.62 -15.36
C LYS A 250 16.03 -4.08 -14.90
N ALA A 251 14.96 -4.48 -14.20
CA ALA A 251 14.79 -5.87 -13.76
C ALA A 251 14.65 -6.85 -14.95
N ARG A 252 13.97 -6.46 -16.03
CA ARG A 252 13.84 -7.27 -17.25
C ARG A 252 15.18 -7.44 -17.97
N ASN A 253 16.00 -6.39 -18.03
CA ASN A 253 17.34 -6.45 -18.63
C ASN A 253 18.32 -7.37 -17.88
N LEU A 254 18.12 -7.54 -16.57
CA LEU A 254 18.95 -8.38 -15.71
C LEU A 254 18.47 -9.84 -15.65
N ALA A 255 17.24 -10.13 -16.10
CA ALA A 255 16.73 -11.49 -16.15
C ALA A 255 17.49 -12.27 -17.24
N PRO A 256 18.05 -13.45 -16.94
CA PRO A 256 18.72 -14.26 -17.95
C PRO A 256 17.72 -14.59 -19.05
N THR A 257 18.05 -14.22 -20.28
CA THR A 257 17.29 -14.61 -21.47
C THR A 257 17.27 -16.13 -21.54
N THR A 258 16.18 -16.74 -21.08
CA THR A 258 15.89 -18.15 -21.35
C THR A 258 15.47 -18.22 -22.82
N ARG A 259 16.47 -18.35 -23.69
CA ARG A 259 16.30 -18.80 -25.06
C ARG A 259 16.27 -20.32 -25.09
#